data_AF-A0A2G6HLD1-F1
#
_entry.id   AF-A0A2G6HLD1-F1
#
_cell.length_a   1.000
_cell.length_b   1.000
_cell.length_c   1.000
_cell.angle_alpha   90.00
_cell.angle_beta   90.00
_cell.angle_gamma   90.00
#
_symmetry.space_group_name_H-M   'P 1'
#
loop_
_entity.id
_entity.type
_entity.pdbx_description
1 polymer ?
#
loop_
_entity_poly.entity_id
_entity_poly.type
_entity_poly.pdbx_seq_one_letter_code
_entity_poly.pdbx_strand_id
1 'polypeptide(L)' 'MPPHNTEAEESVLGALMMDKEAITKIADILKPEDFYNEQNGEIFEIILELYEEQQPLDILSVSSRMKDKGILKG' A
#
# COMPACT_ATOMS: atom_id res chain seq x y z
N MET A 1 23.49 -0.16 -9.63
CA MET A 1 22.30 -0.23 -8.78
C MET A 1 21.34 0.84 -9.29
N PRO A 2 20.12 0.48 -9.73
CA PRO A 2 19.15 1.48 -10.16
C PRO A 2 18.81 2.41 -8.98
N PRO A 3 18.51 3.69 -9.24
CA PRO A 3 18.08 4.61 -8.20
C PRO A 3 16.76 4.12 -7.59
N HIS A 4 16.76 3.87 -6.29
CA HIS A 4 15.55 3.59 -5.51
C HIS A 4 15.52 4.57 -4.34
N ASN A 5 14.33 4.96 -3.92
CA ASN A 5 14.14 5.85 -2.77
C ASN A 5 13.04 5.31 -1.88
N THR A 6 13.42 4.60 -0.83
CA THR A 6 12.50 4.00 0.15
C THR A 6 11.61 5.06 0.81
N GLU A 7 12.13 6.25 1.09
CA GLU A 7 11.35 7.35 1.69
C GLU A 7 10.24 7.84 0.74
N ALA A 8 10.50 7.81 -0.58
CA ALA A 8 9.48 8.14 -1.58
C ALA A 8 8.37 7.07 -1.62
N GLU A 9 8.74 5.79 -1.56
CA GLU A 9 7.76 4.69 -1.49
C GLU A 9 6.89 4.79 -0.23
N GLU A 10 7.50 4.99 0.93
CA GLU A 10 6.79 5.18 2.20
C GLU A 10 5.85 6.40 2.15
N SER A 11 6.30 7.50 1.52
CA SER A 11 5.49 8.71 1.33
C SER A 11 4.27 8.45 0.43
N VAL A 12 4.43 7.66 -0.64
CA VAL A 12 3.32 7.25 -1.51
C VAL A 12 2.29 6.45 -0.71
N LEU A 13 2.73 5.43 0.03
CA LEU A 13 1.85 4.61 0.85
C LEU A 13 1.10 5.44 1.90
N GLY A 14 1.81 6.33 2.60
CA GLY A 14 1.20 7.25 3.56
C GLY A 14 0.14 8.16 2.91
N ALA A 15 0.42 8.70 1.73
CA ALA A 15 -0.53 9.54 1.00
C ALA A 15 -1.81 8.78 0.62
N LEU A 16 -1.69 7.51 0.19
CA LEU A 16 -2.83 6.67 -0.17
C LEU A 16 -3.73 6.36 1.03
N MET A 17 -3.14 6.18 2.21
CA MET A 17 -3.90 5.93 3.44
C MET A 17 -4.60 7.19 3.97
N MET A 18 -4.16 8.39 3.54
CA MET A 18 -4.75 9.67 3.92
C MET A 18 -5.84 10.13 2.94
N ASP A 19 -5.64 9.91 1.64
CA ASP A 19 -6.55 10.35 0.59
C ASP A 19 -7.07 9.18 -0.25
N LYS A 20 -8.35 8.84 -0.03
CA LYS A 20 -9.04 7.78 -0.77
C LYS A 20 -9.27 8.11 -2.24
N GLU A 21 -9.13 9.37 -2.67
CA GLU A 21 -9.16 9.73 -4.08
C GLU A 21 -7.81 9.57 -4.76
N ALA A 22 -6.71 9.44 -4.00
CA ALA A 22 -5.39 9.24 -4.56
C ALA A 22 -5.24 7.85 -5.19
N ILE A 23 -5.81 6.81 -4.56
CA ILE A 23 -5.74 5.44 -5.08
C ILE A 23 -6.39 5.30 -6.45
N THR A 24 -7.49 6.02 -6.72
CA THR A 24 -8.20 5.94 -8.01
C THR A 24 -7.36 6.47 -9.17
N LYS A 25 -6.41 7.38 -8.89
CA LYS A 25 -5.51 7.95 -9.89
C LYS A 25 -4.31 7.05 -10.17
N ILE A 26 -3.95 6.18 -9.23
CA ILE A 26 -2.70 5.42 -9.29
C ILE A 26 -2.89 3.91 -9.41
N ALA A 27 -4.07 3.37 -9.11
CA ALA A 27 -4.33 1.92 -9.17
C ALA A 27 -4.09 1.33 -10.57
N ASP A 28 -4.26 2.13 -11.62
CA ASP A 28 -4.03 1.71 -13.01
C ASP A 28 -2.57 1.86 -13.48
N ILE A 29 -1.73 2.61 -12.74
CA ILE A 29 -0.37 2.98 -13.18
C ILE A 29 0.73 2.34 -12.34
N LEU A 30 0.47 2.07 -11.07
CA LEU A 30 1.42 1.53 -10.12
C LEU A 30 0.99 0.12 -9.73
N LYS A 31 1.92 -0.82 -9.74
CA LYS A 31 1.71 -2.20 -9.32
C LYS A 31 2.55 -2.53 -8.09
N PRO A 32 2.16 -3.54 -7.28
CA PRO A 32 2.97 -3.98 -6.15
C PRO A 32 4.42 -4.32 -6.53
N GLU A 33 4.64 -4.86 -7.73
CA GLU A 33 5.97 -5.27 -8.20
C GLU A 33 6.85 -4.09 -8.63
N ASP A 34 6.30 -2.88 -8.76
CA ASP A 34 7.06 -1.67 -9.08
C ASP A 34 7.79 -1.09 -7.84
N PHE A 35 7.43 -1.53 -6.63
CA PHE A 35 8.13 -1.17 -5.40
C PHE A 35 9.46 -1.93 -5.30
N TYR A 36 10.52 -1.22 -4.93
CA TYR A 36 11.82 -1.83 -4.69
C TYR A 36 11.85 -2.60 -3.37
N ASN A 37 11.16 -2.08 -2.35
CA ASN A 37 10.98 -2.78 -1.08
C ASN A 37 9.77 -3.71 -1.15
N GLU A 38 10.02 -5.01 -0.98
CA GLU A 38 8.99 -6.06 -0.99
C GLU A 38 7.86 -5.78 0.02
N GLN A 39 8.18 -5.30 1.23
CA GLN A 39 7.18 -4.96 2.25
C GLN A 39 6.30 -3.78 1.82
N ASN A 40 6.86 -2.81 1.10
CA ASN A 40 6.08 -1.69 0.57
C ASN A 40 5.13 -2.17 -0.55
N GLY A 41 5.59 -3.11 -1.38
CA GLY A 41 4.76 -3.79 -2.37
C GLY A 41 3.60 -4.55 -1.73
N GLU A 42 3.86 -5.34 -0.68
CA GLU A 42 2.82 -6.05 0.09
C GLU A 42 1.80 -5.07 0.71
N ILE A 43 2.25 -3.95 1.29
CA ILE A 43 1.35 -2.92 1.81
C ILE A 43 0.47 -2.35 0.71
N PHE A 44 1.05 -2.07 -0.47
CA PHE A 44 0.29 -1.55 -1.60
C PHE A 44 -0.74 -2.57 -2.12
N GLU A 45 -0.40 -3.85 -2.19
CA GLU A 45 -1.34 -4.93 -2.52
C GLU A 45 -2.52 -4.95 -1.55
N ILE A 46 -2.27 -4.82 -0.23
CA ILE A 46 -3.33 -4.72 0.77
C ILE A 46 -4.22 -3.49 0.56
N ILE A 47 -3.64 -2.34 0.21
CA ILE A 47 -4.41 -1.13 -0.10
C ILE A 47 -5.34 -1.35 -1.30
N LEU A 48 -4.84 -2.03 -2.36
CA LEU A 48 -5.65 -2.35 -3.54
C LEU A 48 -6.82 -3.27 -3.19
N GLU A 49 -6.59 -4.34 -2.41
CA GLU A 49 -7.66 -5.25 -1.99
C GLU A 49 -8.74 -4.54 -1.18
N LEU A 50 -8.33 -3.72 -0.21
CA LEU A 50 -9.29 -2.94 0.58
C LEU A 50 -10.06 -1.96 -0.31
N TYR A 51 -9.41 -1.38 -1.32
CA TYR A 51 -10.07 -0.49 -2.27
C TYR A 51 -11.11 -1.23 -3.13
N GLU A 52 -10.78 -2.41 -3.66
CA GLU A 52 -11.70 -3.26 -4.43
C GLU A 52 -12.91 -3.71 -3.60
N GLU A 53 -12.68 -4.03 -2.33
CA GLU A 53 -13.72 -4.39 -1.36
C GLU A 53 -14.50 -3.18 -0.79
N GLN A 54 -14.20 -1.97 -1.26
CA GLN A 54 -14.78 -0.70 -0.77
C GLN A 54 -14.64 -0.53 0.76
N GLN A 55 -13.54 -1.02 1.31
CA GLN A 55 -13.16 -0.89 2.72
C GLN A 55 -12.36 0.40 2.98
N PRO A 56 -12.25 0.85 4.24
CA PRO A 56 -11.38 1.97 4.58
C PRO A 56 -9.90 1.64 4.32
N LEU A 57 -9.14 2.62 3.83
CA LEU A 57 -7.72 2.49 3.46
C LEU A 57 -6.78 3.07 4.53
N ASP A 58 -7.30 3.48 5.69
CA ASP A 58 -6.49 4.04 6.75
C ASP A 58 -5.52 3.01 7.38
N ILE A 59 -4.53 3.52 8.11
CA ILE A 59 -3.47 2.73 8.75
C ILE A 59 -4.04 1.59 9.61
N LEU A 60 -5.16 1.80 10.31
CA LEU A 60 -5.73 0.76 11.17
C LEU A 60 -6.32 -0.38 10.34
N SER A 61 -7.02 -0.04 9.27
CA SER A 61 -7.65 -1.00 8.36
C SER A 61 -6.60 -1.82 7.60
N VAL A 62 -5.56 -1.16 7.08
CA VAL A 62 -4.42 -1.81 6.44
C VAL A 62 -3.69 -2.72 7.43
N SER A 63 -3.35 -2.22 8.61
CA SER A 63 -2.65 -3.00 9.64
C SER A 63 -3.46 -4.22 10.10
N SER A 64 -4.79 -4.09 10.20
CA SER A 64 -5.68 -5.22 10.52
C SER A 64 -5.61 -6.28 9.42
N ARG A 65 -5.76 -5.89 8.16
CA ARG A 65 -5.68 -6.82 7.03
C ARG A 65 -4.31 -7.50 6.93
N MET A 66 -3.22 -6.77 7.18
CA MET A 66 -1.87 -7.35 7.22
C MET A 66 -1.71 -8.41 8.32
N LYS A 67 -2.33 -8.20 9.50
CA LYS A 67 -2.36 -9.20 10.57
C LYS A 67 -3.18 -10.42 10.18
N ASP A 68 -4.35 -10.22 9.57
CA ASP A 68 -5.22 -11.31 9.13
C ASP A 68 -4.54 -12.21 8.10
N LYS A 69 -3.68 -11.62 7.24
CA LYS A 69 -2.84 -12.37 6.29
C LYS A 69 -1.56 -12.95 6.88
N GLY A 70 -1.25 -12.68 8.15
CA GLY A 70 -0.01 -13.12 8.79
C GLY A 70 1.27 -12.42 8.29
N ILE A 71 1.12 -11.31 7.55
CA ILE A 71 2.23 -10.47 7.06
C ILE A 71 2.82 -9.69 8.24
N LEU A 72 1.95 -8.99 8.99
CA LEU A 72 2.37 -8.28 10.19
C LEU A 72 2.33 -9.25 11.39
N LYS A 73 3.51 -9.58 11.91
CA LYS A 73 3.64 -10.37 13.15
C LYS A 73 3.61 -9.42 14.34
N GLY A 74 2.67 -9.67 15.26
CA GLY A 74 2.58 -8.97 16.55
C GLY A 74 3.69 -9.37 17.51
#